data_AF-A0A379GCM5-F1
#
_entry.id   AF-A0A379GCM5-F1
#
_cell.length_a   1.000
_cell.length_b   1.000
_cell.length_c   1.000
_cell.angle_alpha   90.00
_cell.angle_beta   90.00
_cell.angle_gamma   90.00
#
_symmetry.space_group_name_H-M   'P 1'
#
loop_
_entity.id
_entity.type
_entity.pdbx_description
1 polymer ?
#
loop_
_entity_poly.entity_id
_entity_poly.type
_entity_poly.pdbx_seq_one_letter_code
_entity_poly.pdbx_strand_id
1 'polypeptide(L)'
;MNQAQENRPNSDGDKENIENSLLSLLPAYALSEIKSAFIIGFYLYLPFIVIDLVVSCILLALGMMMMSPITLSVPLKLILFIAMDGWGLLSKGLINQYLDLMAVN
;
A
#
# COMPACT_ATOMS: atom_id res chain seq x y z
N MET A 1 47.08 -37.97 28.32
CA MET A 1 47.12 -37.65 26.87
C MET A 1 46.07 -38.54 26.22
N ASN A 2 44.92 -38.10 25.72
CA ASN A 2 44.51 -36.82 25.18
C ASN A 2 43.00 -36.61 25.41
N GLN A 3 42.62 -35.46 25.97
CA GLN A 3 41.26 -34.90 25.90
C GLN A 3 41.39 -33.43 25.47
N ALA A 4 41.87 -33.21 24.25
CA ALA A 4 42.05 -31.86 23.71
C ALA A 4 42.09 -31.86 22.16
N GLN A 5 41.17 -32.59 21.54
CA GLN A 5 40.78 -32.41 20.15
C GLN A 5 39.26 -32.56 20.13
N GLU A 6 38.43 -31.68 19.58
CA GLU A 6 38.63 -30.47 18.81
C GLU A 6 37.20 -29.94 18.60
N ASN A 7 36.67 -29.20 19.56
CA ASN A 7 35.33 -28.63 19.43
C ASN A 7 35.49 -27.22 18.82
N ARG A 8 35.79 -27.16 17.52
CA ARG A 8 35.74 -25.90 16.79
C ARG A 8 34.28 -25.45 16.75
N PRO A 9 33.96 -24.17 17.05
CA PRO A 9 32.62 -23.66 16.82
C PRO A 9 32.31 -23.81 15.33
N ASN A 10 31.26 -24.59 15.02
CA ASN A 10 30.80 -24.85 13.67
C ASN A 10 30.23 -23.56 13.08
N SER A 11 31.07 -22.79 12.37
CA SER A 11 30.69 -21.52 11.72
C SER A 11 29.74 -21.68 10.52
N ASP A 12 29.36 -22.91 10.17
CA ASP A 12 28.43 -23.19 9.07
C ASP A 12 26.95 -23.23 9.52
N GLY A 13 26.67 -23.50 10.80
CA GLY A 13 25.29 -23.50 11.33
C GLY A 13 24.66 -22.10 11.41
N ASP A 14 25.48 -21.05 11.45
CA ASP A 14 25.03 -19.66 11.53
C ASP A 14 24.62 -19.13 10.15
N LYS A 15 25.22 -19.62 9.06
CA LYS A 15 24.91 -19.19 7.69
C LYS A 15 23.57 -19.76 7.19
N GLU A 16 23.30 -21.02 7.50
CA GLU A 16 22.03 -21.69 7.15
C GLU A 16 20.82 -21.02 7.86
N ASN A 17 20.99 -20.57 9.10
CA ASN A 17 19.95 -19.84 9.84
C ASN A 17 19.65 -18.44 9.26
N ILE A 18 20.65 -17.75 8.71
CA ILE A 18 20.45 -16.43 8.09
C ILE A 18 19.74 -16.56 6.74
N GLU A 19 20.09 -17.56 5.92
CA GLU A 19 19.39 -17.82 4.65
C GLU A 19 17.92 -18.20 4.88
N ASN A 20 17.64 -19.05 5.87
CA ASN A 20 16.28 -19.39 6.29
C ASN A 20 15.52 -18.18 6.86
N SER A 21 16.21 -17.26 7.51
CA SER A 21 15.60 -16.01 7.99
C SER A 21 15.17 -15.11 6.83
N LEU A 22 16.00 -14.92 5.80
CA LEU A 22 15.61 -14.09 4.64
C LEU A 22 14.39 -14.68 3.89
N LEU A 23 14.35 -16.00 3.74
CA LEU A 23 13.21 -16.70 3.14
C LEU A 23 11.91 -16.56 3.96
N SER A 24 12.01 -16.38 5.28
CA SER A 24 10.88 -16.12 6.17
C SER A 24 10.48 -14.64 6.22
N LEU A 25 11.46 -13.73 6.15
CA LEU A 25 11.24 -12.28 6.18
C LEU A 25 10.56 -11.77 4.91
N LEU A 26 10.87 -12.35 3.75
CA LEU A 26 10.31 -11.93 2.46
C LEU A 26 8.77 -12.00 2.40
N PRO A 27 8.11 -13.14 2.70
CA PRO A 27 6.66 -13.22 2.72
C PRO A 27 6.04 -12.37 3.84
N ALA A 28 6.70 -12.23 4.98
CA ALA A 28 6.25 -11.37 6.08
C ALA A 28 6.24 -9.89 5.67
N TYR A 29 7.29 -9.42 5.00
CA TYR A 29 7.36 -8.08 4.43
C TYR A 29 6.29 -7.86 3.36
N ALA A 30 6.15 -8.79 2.41
CA ALA A 30 5.13 -8.68 1.37
C ALA A 30 3.72 -8.53 1.96
N LEU A 31 3.38 -9.30 2.99
CA LEU A 31 2.08 -9.19 3.67
C LEU A 31 1.93 -7.84 4.39
N SER A 32 3.00 -7.34 5.01
CA SER A 32 3.02 -6.03 5.65
C SER A 32 2.76 -4.90 4.66
N GLU A 33 3.45 -4.92 3.51
CA GLU A 33 3.29 -3.90 2.46
C GLU A 33 1.91 -3.96 1.82
N ILE A 34 1.35 -5.15 1.57
CA ILE A 34 -0.03 -5.29 1.06
C ILE A 34 -1.03 -4.67 2.04
N LYS A 35 -0.87 -4.90 3.35
CA LYS A 35 -1.73 -4.29 4.37
C LYS A 35 -1.61 -2.77 4.36
N SER A 36 -0.39 -2.22 4.30
CA SER A 36 -0.15 -0.78 4.23
C SER A 36 -0.75 -0.16 2.95
N ALA A 37 -0.53 -0.80 1.80
CA ALA A 37 -1.07 -0.36 0.52
C ALA A 37 -2.61 -0.40 0.49
N PHE A 38 -3.22 -1.40 1.15
CA PHE A 38 -4.68 -1.48 1.27
C PHE A 38 -5.26 -0.31 2.07
N ILE A 39 -4.61 0.07 3.17
CA ILE A 39 -5.05 1.22 4.00
C ILE A 39 -4.93 2.53 3.20
N ILE A 40 -3.81 2.73 2.49
CA ILE A 40 -3.61 3.91 1.63
C ILE A 40 -4.67 3.93 0.52
N GLY A 41 -4.88 2.81 -0.16
CA GLY A 41 -5.90 2.67 -1.21
C GLY A 41 -7.32 2.95 -0.71
N PHE A 42 -7.65 2.51 0.51
CA PHE A 42 -8.94 2.78 1.15
C PHE A 42 -9.15 4.28 1.37
N TYR A 43 -8.16 4.99 1.89
CA TYR A 43 -8.24 6.44 2.08
C TYR A 43 -8.35 7.20 0.76
N LEU A 44 -7.61 6.77 -0.27
CA LEU A 44 -7.72 7.36 -1.61
C LEU A 44 -9.11 7.13 -2.24
N TYR A 45 -9.74 6.00 -1.94
CA TYR A 45 -11.04 5.66 -2.51
C TYR A 45 -12.22 6.39 -1.85
N LEU A 46 -12.08 6.74 -0.56
CA LEU A 46 -13.11 7.41 0.24
C LEU A 46 -13.72 8.68 -0.41
N PRO A 47 -12.94 9.69 -0.86
CA PRO A 47 -13.52 10.88 -1.48
C PRO A 47 -14.30 10.56 -2.77
N PHE A 48 -13.90 9.53 -3.52
CA PHE A 48 -14.60 9.11 -4.73
C PHE A 48 -15.94 8.43 -4.43
N ILE A 49 -16.03 7.67 -3.32
CA ILE A 49 -17.33 7.14 -2.85
C ILE A 49 -18.28 8.27 -2.51
N VAL A 50 -17.80 9.30 -1.80
CA VAL A 50 -18.64 10.44 -1.40
C VAL A 50 -19.22 11.12 -2.64
N ILE A 51 -18.42 11.31 -3.69
CA ILE A 51 -18.88 11.86 -4.96
C ILE A 51 -19.97 10.99 -5.61
N ASP A 52 -19.77 9.67 -5.69
CA ASP A 52 -20.77 8.76 -6.26
C ASP A 52 -22.10 8.85 -5.52
N LEU A 53 -22.04 8.87 -4.19
CA LEU A 53 -23.23 8.93 -3.35
C LEU A 53 -23.96 10.27 -3.53
N VAL A 54 -23.23 11.39 -3.54
CA VAL A 54 -23.80 12.72 -3.77
C VAL A 54 -24.45 12.82 -5.15
N VAL A 55 -23.76 12.37 -6.21
CA VAL A 55 -24.29 12.37 -7.59
C VAL A 55 -25.55 11.49 -7.69
N SER A 56 -25.54 10.33 -7.03
CA SER A 56 -26.71 9.43 -7.00
C SER A 56 -27.90 10.07 -6.29
N CYS A 57 -27.70 10.75 -5.17
CA CYS A 57 -28.75 11.48 -4.45
C CYS A 57 -29.34 12.62 -5.30
N ILE A 58 -28.50 13.36 -6.03
CA ILE A 58 -28.95 14.43 -6.92
C ILE A 58 -29.79 13.86 -8.07
N LEU A 59 -29.34 12.78 -8.71
CA LEU A 59 -30.10 12.12 -9.78
C LEU A 59 -31.46 11.60 -9.32
N LEU A 60 -31.50 11.00 -8.13
CA LEU A 60 -32.73 10.53 -7.51
C LEU A 60 -33.68 11.71 -7.25
N ALA A 61 -33.17 12.83 -6.73
CA ALA A 61 -33.96 14.04 -6.48
C ALA A 61 -34.50 14.69 -7.77
N LEU A 62 -33.77 14.58 -8.88
CA LEU A 62 -34.20 15.03 -10.21
C LEU A 62 -35.17 14.06 -10.90
N GLY A 63 -35.43 12.88 -10.32
CA GLY A 63 -36.30 11.86 -10.90
C GLY A 63 -35.67 11.08 -12.07
N MET A 64 -34.36 11.21 -12.28
CA MET A 64 -33.64 10.54 -13.38
C MET A 64 -33.16 9.15 -12.97
N MET A 65 -34.09 8.19 -12.91
CA MET A 65 -33.81 6.81 -12.48
C MET A 65 -33.22 5.90 -13.57
N MET A 66 -33.36 6.27 -14.86
CA MET A 66 -32.88 5.45 -15.98
C MET A 66 -31.42 5.71 -16.36
N MET A 67 -30.83 6.79 -15.87
CA MET A 67 -29.43 7.10 -16.10
C MET A 67 -28.59 6.51 -14.97
N SER A 68 -27.54 5.75 -15.30
CA SER A 68 -26.59 5.27 -14.31
C SER A 68 -25.84 6.46 -13.69
N PRO A 69 -25.86 6.63 -12.35
CA PRO A 69 -25.11 7.68 -11.68
C PRO A 69 -23.61 7.64 -11.94
N ILE A 70 -23.08 6.44 -12.22
CA ILE A 70 -21.67 6.21 -12.50
C ILE A 70 -21.21 6.98 -13.74
N THR A 71 -22.05 7.05 -14.78
CA THR A 71 -21.69 7.74 -16.03
C THR A 71 -21.44 9.23 -15.81
N LEU A 72 -22.15 9.85 -14.87
CA LEU A 72 -21.95 11.26 -14.51
C LEU A 72 -20.82 11.44 -13.49
N SER A 73 -20.66 10.52 -12.55
CA SER A 73 -19.63 10.65 -11.52
C SER A 73 -18.21 10.39 -12.04
N VAL A 74 -18.02 9.51 -13.03
CA VAL A 74 -16.70 9.18 -13.62
C VAL A 74 -15.95 10.43 -14.13
N PRO A 75 -16.50 11.26 -15.04
CA PRO A 75 -15.79 12.46 -15.49
C PRO A 75 -15.55 13.46 -14.35
N LEU A 76 -16.47 13.56 -13.39
CA LEU A 76 -16.33 14.47 -12.24
C LEU A 76 -15.21 14.04 -11.29
N LYS A 77 -15.09 12.74 -10.99
CA LYS A 77 -13.99 12.18 -10.22
C LYS A 77 -12.64 12.44 -10.89
N LEU A 78 -12.57 12.27 -12.21
CA LEU A 78 -11.34 12.49 -12.97
C LEU A 78 -10.90 13.95 -12.90
N ILE A 79 -11.85 14.89 -13.08
CA ILE A 79 -11.57 16.33 -12.96
C ILE A 79 -11.08 16.67 -11.55
N LEU A 80 -11.75 16.17 -10.50
CA LEU A 80 -11.30 16.39 -9.11
C LEU A 80 -9.88 15.88 -8.89
N PHE A 81 -9.60 14.66 -9.34
CA PHE A 81 -8.30 14.03 -9.14
C PHE A 81 -7.17 14.78 -9.85
N ILE A 82 -7.42 15.26 -11.07
CA ILE A 82 -6.46 16.08 -11.82
C ILE A 82 -6.32 17.47 -11.19
N ALA A 83 -7.42 18.10 -10.79
CA ALA A 83 -7.42 19.44 -10.19
C ALA A 83 -6.65 19.49 -8.86
N MET A 84 -6.62 18.39 -8.11
CA MET A 84 -5.85 18.27 -6.88
C MET A 84 -4.38 17.87 -7.09
N ASP A 85 -3.90 17.67 -8.33
CA ASP A 85 -2.59 17.04 -8.60
C ASP A 85 -2.45 15.66 -7.91
N GLY A 86 -3.49 14.83 -8.01
CA GLY A 86 -3.58 13.56 -7.28
C GLY A 86 -2.45 12.58 -7.62
N TRP A 87 -1.99 12.54 -8.87
CA TRP A 87 -0.84 11.71 -9.28
C TRP A 87 0.46 12.18 -8.62
N GLY A 88 0.71 13.49 -8.60
CA GLY A 88 1.90 14.08 -8.00
C GLY A 88 1.96 13.88 -6.50
N LEU A 89 0.85 14.13 -5.80
CA LEU A 89 0.73 13.92 -4.35
C LEU A 89 0.92 12.45 -3.96
N LEU A 90 0.30 11.52 -4.69
CA LEU A 90 0.42 10.09 -4.41
C LEU A 90 1.85 9.60 -4.60
N SER A 91 2.48 9.95 -5.73
CA SER A 91 3.86 9.55 -6.02
C SER A 91 4.84 10.12 -4.98
N LYS A 92 4.74 11.42 -4.67
CA LYS A 92 5.59 12.06 -3.66
C LYS A 92 5.40 11.45 -2.28
N GLY A 93 4.15 11.19 -1.87
CA GLY A 93 3.85 10.57 -0.58
C GLY A 93 4.48 9.19 -0.44
N LEU A 94 4.33 8.33 -1.46
CA LEU A 94 4.93 6.99 -1.47
C LEU A 94 6.45 7.05 -1.42
N ILE A 95 7.08 7.88 -2.26
CA ILE A 95 8.55 7.98 -2.32
C ILE A 95 9.10 8.51 -0.98
N ASN A 96 8.50 9.57 -0.44
CA ASN A 96 8.93 10.15 0.84
C ASN A 96 8.85 9.13 1.99
N GLN A 97 7.83 8.27 2.01
CA GLN A 97 7.71 7.23 3.04
C GLN A 97 8.91 6.27 3.05
N TYR A 98 9.45 5.88 1.89
CA TYR A 98 10.65 5.03 1.85
C TYR A 98 11.96 5.81 2.05
N LEU A 99 12.03 7.06 1.58
CA LEU A 99 13.23 7.89 1.76
C LEU A 99 13.43 8.31 3.22
N ASP A 100 12.36 8.68 3.92
CA ASP A 100 12.41 9.08 5.33
C ASP A 100 12.87 7.92 6.23
N LEU A 101 12.40 6.70 5.94
CA LEU A 101 12.88 5.49 6.61
C LEU A 101 14.39 5.28 6.46
N MET A 102 14.98 5.66 5.33
CA MET A 102 16.44 5.58 5.12
C MET A 102 17.20 6.73 5.79
N ALA A 103 16.57 7.89 6.01
CA ALA A 103 17.22 9.06 6.60
C ALA A 103 17.25 9.03 8.14
N VAL A 104 16.39 8.23 8.76
CA VAL A 104 16.23 8.11 10.22
C VAL A 104 17.19 7.06 10.84
N ASN A 105 18.03 6.40 10.04
CA ASN A 105 19.04 5.43 10.49
C ASN A 105 20.46 5.85 10.10
#